data_AF-A0A963HA99-F1
#
_entry.id   AF-A0A963HA99-F1
#
_cell.length_a   1.000
_cell.length_b   1.000
_cell.length_c   1.000
_cell.angle_alpha   90.00
_cell.angle_beta   90.00
_cell.angle_gamma   90.00
#
_symmetry.space_group_name_H-M   'P 1'
#
loop_
_entity.id
_entity.type
_entity.pdbx_description
1 polymer ?
#
loop_
_entity_poly.entity_id
_entity_poly.type
_entity_poly.pdbx_seq_one_letter_code
_entity_poly.pdbx_strand_id
1 'polypeptide(L)'
;IYGMSAFGLARQLDLERGAAQAYIERYFARYPGVASYMARIRETARTAGYVETVFGRRLWLPEIRSSQAARRQGAERAAINAPMQGSAADLIKSAMIAVQGWLDAGRLQTRLLMQVHDELVLEVPDDELSRVRGELPRLMGEVATLRVPLLVDIGVGANWDEAH
;
A
#
# COMPACT_ATOMS: atom_id res chain seq x y z
N ILE A 1 8.01 11.44 -1.40
CA ILE A 1 7.16 12.61 -1.05
C ILE A 1 6.45 12.43 0.28
N TYR A 2 5.74 11.30 0.51
CA TYR A 2 5.01 11.01 1.75
C TYR A 2 5.91 11.05 2.99
N GLY A 3 5.81 12.12 3.77
CA GLY A 3 6.60 12.34 5.00
C GLY A 3 8.08 12.69 4.78
N MET A 4 8.51 12.91 3.54
CA MET A 4 9.88 13.27 3.20
C MET A 4 10.08 14.79 3.28
N SER A 5 11.15 15.24 3.93
CA SER A 5 11.49 16.67 3.97
C SER A 5 12.07 17.13 2.62
N ALA A 6 12.06 18.44 2.36
CA ALA A 6 12.73 19.02 1.19
C ALA A 6 14.21 18.63 1.11
N PHE A 7 14.87 18.47 2.26
CA PHE A 7 16.24 17.95 2.32
C PHE A 7 16.36 16.50 1.81
N GLY A 8 15.43 15.62 2.24
CA GLY A 8 15.40 14.24 1.77
C GLY A 8 15.12 14.14 0.27
N LEU A 9 14.19 14.98 -0.23
CA LEU A 9 13.85 15.03 -1.65
C LEU A 9 15.02 15.57 -2.50
N ALA A 10 15.67 16.64 -2.04
CA ALA A 10 16.85 17.22 -2.69
C ALA A 10 17.94 16.17 -2.90
N ARG A 11 18.24 15.37 -1.87
CA ARG A 11 19.25 14.31 -1.95
C ARG A 11 18.86 13.16 -2.88
N GLN A 12 17.58 12.81 -2.97
CA GLN A 12 17.12 11.72 -3.84
C GLN A 12 17.09 12.10 -5.32
N LEU A 13 16.82 13.37 -5.62
CA LEU A 13 16.67 13.87 -6.98
C LEU A 13 17.90 14.64 -7.48
N ASP A 14 18.97 14.69 -6.67
CA ASP A 14 20.16 15.50 -6.92
C ASP A 14 19.82 16.98 -7.25
N LEU A 15 18.96 17.57 -6.41
CA LEU A 15 18.48 18.94 -6.56
C LEU A 15 19.01 19.83 -5.44
N GLU A 16 19.11 21.14 -5.72
CA GLU A 16 19.26 22.12 -4.65
C GLU A 16 18.03 22.14 -3.73
N ARG A 17 18.25 22.43 -2.44
CA ARG A 17 17.18 22.46 -1.43
C ARG A 17 16.03 23.40 -1.80
N GLY A 18 16.34 24.58 -2.39
CA GLY A 18 15.34 25.54 -2.81
C GLY A 18 14.44 24.98 -3.92
N ALA A 19 15.03 24.31 -4.91
CA ALA A 19 14.29 23.66 -5.99
C ALA A 19 13.40 22.53 -5.47
N ALA A 20 13.90 21.69 -4.56
CA ALA A 20 13.11 20.63 -3.93
C ALA A 20 11.94 21.17 -3.11
N GLN A 21 12.13 22.29 -2.38
CA GLN A 21 11.06 22.96 -1.64
C GLN A 21 9.98 23.49 -2.60
N ALA A 22 10.38 24.20 -3.66
CA ALA A 22 9.45 24.73 -4.66
C ALA A 22 8.67 23.61 -5.36
N TYR A 23 9.30 22.46 -5.59
CA TYR A 23 8.64 21.27 -6.13
C TYR A 23 7.56 20.74 -5.19
N ILE A 24 7.86 20.59 -3.89
CA ILE A 24 6.89 20.15 -2.88
C ILE A 24 5.70 21.11 -2.80
N GLU A 25 5.95 22.41 -2.81
CA GLU A 25 4.91 23.44 -2.78
C GLU A 25 4.00 23.36 -4.01
N ARG A 26 4.58 23.26 -5.21
CA ARG A 26 3.82 23.08 -6.46
C ARG A 26 3.00 21.80 -6.44
N TYR A 27 3.56 20.71 -5.93
CA TYR A 27 2.85 19.44 -5.79
C TYR A 27 1.62 19.58 -4.89
N PHE A 28 1.75 20.22 -3.72
CA PHE A 28 0.62 20.41 -2.81
C PHE A 28 -0.38 21.47 -3.30
N ALA A 29 0.05 22.48 -4.05
CA ALA A 29 -0.85 23.41 -4.71
C ALA A 29 -1.71 22.70 -5.78
N ARG A 30 -1.13 21.74 -6.51
CA ARG A 30 -1.85 20.91 -7.49
C ARG A 30 -2.74 19.85 -6.84
N TYR A 31 -2.28 19.26 -5.74
CA TYR A 31 -2.96 18.18 -5.01
C TYR A 31 -3.24 18.56 -3.54
N PRO A 32 -4.12 19.55 -3.29
CA PRO A 32 -4.35 20.09 -1.95
C PRO A 32 -4.90 19.04 -0.97
N GLY A 33 -5.69 18.08 -1.46
CA GLY A 33 -6.22 16.99 -0.65
C GLY A 33 -5.15 16.13 0.01
N VAL A 34 -3.98 15.97 -0.61
CA VAL A 34 -2.86 15.21 -0.04
C VAL A 34 -2.26 15.97 1.16
N ALA A 35 -2.09 17.29 1.03
CA ALA A 35 -1.60 18.12 2.13
C ALA A 35 -2.58 18.12 3.32
N SER A 36 -3.88 18.28 3.04
CA SER A 36 -4.94 18.22 4.05
C SER A 36 -4.99 16.85 4.74
N TYR A 37 -4.85 15.75 3.98
CA TYR A 37 -4.77 14.40 4.53
C TYR A 37 -3.58 14.24 5.49
N MET A 38 -2.38 14.65 5.07
CA MET A 38 -1.18 14.54 5.91
C MET A 38 -1.29 15.37 7.19
N ALA A 39 -1.87 16.57 7.12
CA ALA A 39 -2.10 17.41 8.29
C ALA A 39 -3.09 16.76 9.27
N ARG A 40 -4.23 16.28 8.75
CA ARG A 40 -5.26 15.61 9.55
C ARG A 40 -4.72 14.36 10.26
N ILE A 41 -3.99 13.51 9.56
CA ILE A 41 -3.44 12.28 10.14
C ILE A 41 -2.42 12.56 11.24
N ARG A 42 -1.55 13.58 11.07
CA ARG A 42 -0.63 14.00 12.15
C ARG A 42 -1.40 14.46 13.38
N GLU A 43 -2.48 15.22 13.20
CA GLU A 43 -3.30 15.67 14.32
C GLU A 43 -4.00 14.50 15.00
N THR A 44 -4.67 13.62 14.23
CA THR A 44 -5.27 12.40 14.77
C THR A 44 -4.28 11.55 15.56
N ALA A 45 -3.07 11.35 15.04
CA ALA A 45 -2.02 10.61 15.72
C ALA A 45 -1.62 11.28 17.06
N ARG A 46 -1.49 12.61 17.09
CA ARG A 46 -1.16 13.36 18.31
C ARG A 46 -2.28 13.29 19.34
N THR A 47 -3.54 13.41 18.93
CA THR A 47 -4.69 13.39 19.84
C THR A 47 -4.98 11.98 20.36
N ALA A 48 -5.04 10.97 19.47
CA ALA A 48 -5.45 9.61 19.80
C ALA A 48 -4.29 8.70 20.25
N GLY A 49 -3.04 9.02 19.88
CA GLY A 49 -1.87 8.18 20.14
C GLY A 49 -1.70 7.01 19.17
N TYR A 50 -2.57 6.88 18.17
CA TYR A 50 -2.52 5.86 17.12
C TYR A 50 -3.10 6.37 15.80
N VAL A 51 -2.86 5.62 14.73
CA VAL A 51 -3.52 5.78 13.42
C VAL A 51 -4.13 4.45 12.98
N GLU A 52 -5.09 4.50 12.07
CA GLU A 52 -5.84 3.32 11.61
C GLU A 52 -5.74 3.14 10.09
N THR A 53 -5.79 1.89 9.64
CA THR A 53 -6.06 1.55 8.23
C THR A 53 -7.53 1.81 7.90
N VAL A 54 -7.88 1.77 6.61
CA VAL A 54 -9.29 1.86 6.15
C VAL A 54 -10.15 0.75 6.78
N PHE A 55 -9.55 -0.38 7.14
CA PHE A 55 -10.21 -1.53 7.74
C PHE A 55 -10.12 -1.57 9.27
N GLY A 56 -9.65 -0.49 9.91
CA GLY A 56 -9.65 -0.34 11.37
C GLY A 56 -8.46 -0.95 12.10
N ARG A 57 -7.44 -1.47 11.40
CA ARG A 57 -6.21 -1.94 12.04
C ARG A 57 -5.40 -0.76 12.57
N ARG A 58 -4.97 -0.83 13.83
CA ARG A 58 -4.28 0.28 14.51
C ARG A 58 -2.76 0.12 14.51
N LEU A 59 -2.05 1.24 14.38
CA LEU A 59 -0.65 1.38 14.77
C LEU A 59 -0.54 2.40 15.89
N TRP A 60 -0.07 1.97 17.06
CA TRP A 60 0.22 2.83 18.20
C TRP A 60 1.56 3.55 18.02
N LEU A 61 1.58 4.84 18.36
CA LEU A 61 2.71 5.73 18.14
C LEU A 61 3.13 6.38 19.46
N PRO A 62 3.81 5.63 20.36
CA PRO A 62 4.15 6.12 21.70
C PRO A 62 5.01 7.39 21.66
N GLU A 63 5.85 7.54 20.64
CA GLU A 63 6.76 8.69 20.48
C GLU A 63 6.09 9.92 19.81
N ILE A 64 4.79 9.88 19.49
CA ILE A 64 4.11 10.99 18.79
C ILE A 64 4.04 12.28 19.61
N ARG A 65 4.18 12.18 20.94
CA ARG A 65 4.25 13.31 21.88
C ARG A 65 5.63 13.50 22.49
N SER A 66 6.64 12.80 21.98
CA SER A 66 8.00 12.85 22.52
C SER A 66 8.54 14.28 22.52
N SER A 67 9.16 14.71 23.61
CA SER A 67 9.85 16.01 23.67
C SER A 67 11.06 16.04 22.74
N GLN A 68 11.67 14.87 22.47
CA GLN A 68 12.77 14.70 21.53
C GLN A 68 12.28 14.85 20.09
N ALA A 69 12.69 15.94 19.43
CA ALA A 69 12.22 16.31 18.09
C ALA A 69 12.44 15.21 17.05
N ALA A 70 13.59 14.53 17.06
CA ALA A 70 13.89 13.46 16.11
C ALA A 70 12.94 12.25 16.25
N ARG A 71 12.63 11.83 17.50
CA ARG A 71 11.70 10.72 17.76
C ARG A 71 10.29 11.08 17.34
N ARG A 72 9.84 12.30 17.69
CA ARG A 72 8.53 12.82 17.30
C ARG A 72 8.37 12.89 15.78
N GLN A 73 9.37 13.40 15.05
CA GLN A 73 9.35 13.44 13.58
C GLN A 73 9.36 12.04 12.97
N GLY A 74 10.04 11.06 13.60
CA GLY A 74 9.95 9.65 13.21
C GLY A 74 8.52 9.12 13.34
N ALA A 75 7.87 9.36 14.47
CA ALA A 75 6.49 8.96 14.72
C ALA A 75 5.50 9.63 13.76
N GLU A 76 5.68 10.92 13.46
CA GLU A 76 4.83 11.65 12.49
C GLU A 76 4.96 11.08 11.07
N ARG A 77 6.16 10.66 10.66
CA ARG A 77 6.36 9.96 9.38
C ARG A 77 5.67 8.60 9.36
N ALA A 78 5.82 7.83 10.45
CA ALA A 78 5.13 6.55 10.59
C ALA A 78 3.60 6.73 10.56
N ALA A 79 3.06 7.77 11.21
CA ALA A 79 1.65 8.09 11.22
C ALA A 79 1.07 8.30 9.82
N ILE A 80 1.83 8.96 8.93
CA ILE A 80 1.40 9.23 7.55
C ILE A 80 1.44 7.95 6.71
N ASN A 81 2.48 7.13 6.88
CA ASN A 81 2.70 5.97 6.02
C ASN A 81 1.86 4.76 6.42
N ALA A 82 1.66 4.55 7.72
CA ALA A 82 1.04 3.34 8.25
C ALA A 82 -0.40 3.11 7.76
N PRO A 83 -1.28 4.12 7.66
CA PRO A 83 -2.61 3.91 7.10
C PRO A 83 -2.59 3.43 5.65
N MET A 84 -1.68 3.97 4.82
CA MET A 84 -1.59 3.58 3.40
C MET A 84 -1.02 2.18 3.25
N GLN A 85 0.16 1.93 3.83
CA GLN A 85 0.83 0.62 3.76
C GLN A 85 0.00 -0.47 4.45
N GLY A 86 -0.58 -0.13 5.61
CA GLY A 86 -1.47 -1.02 6.32
C GLY A 86 -2.72 -1.32 5.52
N SER A 87 -3.35 -0.35 4.85
CA SER A 87 -4.53 -0.66 4.03
C SER A 87 -4.19 -1.57 2.85
N ALA A 88 -3.04 -1.38 2.20
CA ALA A 88 -2.57 -2.29 1.15
C ALA A 88 -2.32 -3.71 1.70
N ALA A 89 -1.71 -3.82 2.89
CA ALA A 89 -1.50 -5.10 3.55
C ALA A 89 -2.81 -5.77 4.03
N ASP A 90 -3.87 -5.00 4.28
CA ASP A 90 -5.21 -5.56 4.53
C ASP A 90 -5.83 -6.10 3.24
N LEU A 91 -5.76 -5.34 2.16
CA LEU A 91 -6.28 -5.72 0.84
C LEU A 91 -5.64 -7.02 0.32
N ILE A 92 -4.31 -7.11 0.34
CA ILE A 92 -3.62 -8.30 -0.16
C ILE A 92 -3.98 -9.55 0.64
N LYS A 93 -4.17 -9.42 1.96
CA LYS A 93 -4.60 -10.54 2.82
C LYS A 93 -6.04 -10.96 2.52
N SER A 94 -6.94 -10.01 2.32
CA SER A 94 -8.30 -10.31 1.87
C SER A 94 -8.30 -10.99 0.50
N ALA A 95 -7.44 -10.55 -0.43
CA ALA A 95 -7.25 -11.17 -1.73
C ALA A 95 -6.73 -12.62 -1.61
N MET A 96 -5.74 -12.87 -0.76
CA MET A 96 -5.26 -14.23 -0.49
C MET A 96 -6.38 -15.14 0.00
N ILE A 97 -7.22 -14.67 0.93
CA ILE A 97 -8.36 -15.45 1.45
C ILE A 97 -9.39 -15.72 0.36
N ALA A 98 -9.74 -14.71 -0.43
CA ALA A 98 -10.72 -14.83 -1.52
C ALA A 98 -10.24 -15.80 -2.61
N VAL A 99 -8.98 -15.69 -3.03
CA VAL A 99 -8.35 -16.57 -4.02
C VAL A 99 -8.29 -18.00 -3.49
N GLN A 100 -7.77 -18.20 -2.28
CA GLN A 100 -7.67 -19.55 -1.70
C GLN A 100 -9.05 -20.20 -1.52
N GLY A 101 -10.04 -19.45 -1.02
CA GLY A 101 -11.40 -19.95 -0.86
C GLY A 101 -12.05 -20.36 -2.19
N TRP A 102 -11.77 -19.63 -3.28
CA TRP A 102 -12.22 -19.99 -4.62
C TRP A 102 -11.52 -21.25 -5.16
N LEU A 103 -10.20 -21.36 -4.97
CA LEU A 103 -9.43 -22.55 -5.33
C LEU A 103 -9.98 -23.81 -4.64
N ASP A 104 -10.19 -23.72 -3.32
CA ASP A 104 -10.68 -24.83 -2.50
C ASP A 104 -12.10 -25.24 -2.89
N ALA A 105 -13.01 -24.27 -3.05
CA ALA A 105 -14.39 -24.52 -3.46
C ALA A 105 -14.49 -25.14 -4.87
N GLY A 106 -13.60 -24.71 -5.78
CA GLY A 106 -13.49 -25.27 -7.12
C GLY A 106 -12.75 -26.60 -7.19
N ARG A 107 -12.12 -27.05 -6.10
CA ARG A 107 -11.21 -28.21 -6.03
C ARG A 107 -10.10 -28.17 -7.09
N LEU A 108 -9.62 -26.96 -7.37
CA LEU A 108 -8.57 -26.73 -8.35
C LEU A 108 -7.24 -27.30 -7.83
N GLN A 109 -6.39 -27.74 -8.76
CA GLN A 109 -5.03 -28.18 -8.47
C GLN A 109 -4.03 -27.02 -8.44
N THR A 110 -4.44 -25.84 -8.91
CA THR A 110 -3.71 -24.56 -8.79
C THR A 110 -3.33 -24.25 -7.33
N ARG A 111 -2.11 -23.75 -7.12
CA ARG A 111 -1.56 -23.48 -5.78
C ARG A 111 -1.11 -22.03 -5.66
N LEU A 112 -1.56 -21.36 -4.61
CA LEU A 112 -0.98 -20.08 -4.19
C LEU A 112 0.35 -20.33 -3.48
N LEU A 113 1.46 -19.95 -4.11
CA LEU A 113 2.82 -20.29 -3.65
C LEU A 113 3.45 -19.19 -2.80
N MET A 114 3.39 -17.95 -3.27
CA MET A 114 4.09 -16.83 -2.65
C MET A 114 3.25 -15.56 -2.66
N GLN A 115 3.58 -14.67 -1.73
CA GLN A 115 3.10 -13.30 -1.68
C GLN A 115 4.33 -12.40 -1.51
N VAL A 116 4.52 -11.46 -2.44
CA VAL A 116 5.65 -10.52 -2.42
C VAL A 116 5.13 -9.13 -2.77
N HIS A 117 5.39 -8.14 -1.93
CA HIS A 117 4.86 -6.78 -2.08
C HIS A 117 3.33 -6.73 -2.22
N ASP A 118 2.82 -6.47 -3.42
CA ASP A 118 1.42 -6.40 -3.82
C ASP A 118 1.04 -7.53 -4.80
N GLU A 119 1.92 -8.51 -4.99
CA GLU A 119 1.79 -9.63 -5.92
C GLU A 119 1.45 -10.94 -5.21
N LEU A 120 0.65 -11.78 -5.87
CA LEU A 120 0.43 -13.19 -5.54
C LEU A 120 0.98 -14.07 -6.67
N VAL A 121 1.85 -15.01 -6.33
CA VAL A 121 2.43 -15.97 -7.28
C VAL A 121 1.72 -17.30 -7.14
N LEU A 122 1.21 -17.81 -8.27
CA LEU A 122 0.49 -19.07 -8.34
C LEU A 122 1.20 -20.05 -9.28
N GLU A 123 1.18 -21.33 -8.92
CA GLU A 123 1.51 -22.44 -9.82
C GLU A 123 0.20 -23.01 -10.34
N VAL A 124 0.03 -23.01 -11.66
CA VAL A 124 -1.25 -23.25 -12.34
C VAL A 124 -1.07 -24.36 -13.37
N PRO A 125 -1.80 -25.49 -13.28
CA PRO A 125 -1.84 -26.49 -14.33
C PRO A 125 -2.37 -25.92 -15.66
N ASP A 126 -1.86 -26.40 -16.79
CA ASP A 126 -2.20 -25.89 -18.12
C ASP A 126 -3.71 -25.94 -18.42
N ASP A 127 -4.41 -26.97 -17.94
CA ASP A 127 -5.85 -27.15 -18.12
C ASP A 127 -6.70 -26.21 -17.24
N GLU A 128 -6.13 -25.64 -16.19
CA GLU A 128 -6.78 -24.66 -15.30
C GLU A 128 -6.45 -23.21 -15.68
N LEU A 129 -5.39 -22.98 -16.46
CA LEU A 129 -4.82 -21.65 -16.75
C LEU A 129 -5.84 -20.65 -17.27
N SER A 130 -6.65 -21.02 -18.27
CA SER A 130 -7.65 -20.11 -18.83
C SER A 130 -8.69 -19.67 -17.80
N ARG A 131 -9.05 -20.55 -16.87
CA ARG A 131 -10.04 -20.27 -15.82
C ARG A 131 -9.44 -19.39 -14.74
N VAL A 132 -8.24 -19.72 -14.26
CA VAL A 132 -7.52 -18.92 -13.25
C VAL A 132 -7.28 -17.51 -13.78
N ARG A 133 -6.77 -17.38 -15.01
CA ARG A 133 -6.52 -16.09 -15.65
C ARG A 133 -7.77 -15.22 -15.77
N GLY A 134 -8.94 -15.82 -15.99
CA GLY A 134 -10.21 -15.10 -16.10
C GLY A 134 -10.76 -14.61 -14.75
N GLU A 135 -10.62 -15.42 -13.69
CA GLU A 135 -11.23 -15.13 -12.39
C GLU A 135 -10.34 -14.31 -11.45
N LEU A 136 -9.02 -14.47 -11.53
CA LEU A 136 -8.08 -13.89 -10.56
C LEU A 136 -8.19 -12.35 -10.43
N PRO A 137 -8.30 -11.56 -11.52
CA PRO A 137 -8.38 -10.10 -11.40
C PRO A 137 -9.64 -9.66 -10.70
N ARG A 138 -10.75 -10.37 -10.96
CA ARG A 138 -12.04 -10.10 -10.33
C ARG A 138 -11.98 -10.42 -8.83
N LEU A 139 -11.50 -11.61 -8.48
CA LEU A 139 -11.37 -12.04 -7.08
C LEU A 139 -10.51 -11.09 -6.25
N MET A 140 -9.37 -10.64 -6.79
CA MET A 140 -8.45 -9.74 -6.11
C MET A 140 -8.94 -8.27 -6.14
N GLY A 141 -9.56 -7.82 -7.23
CA GLY A 141 -10.02 -6.45 -7.40
C GLY A 141 -11.31 -6.13 -6.62
N GLU A 142 -12.14 -7.13 -6.33
CA GLU A 142 -13.44 -6.96 -5.68
C GLU A 142 -13.41 -7.15 -4.15
N VAL A 143 -12.23 -7.38 -3.54
CA VAL A 143 -12.13 -7.61 -2.09
C VAL A 143 -12.49 -6.41 -1.21
N ALA A 144 -12.60 -5.21 -1.81
CA ALA A 144 -13.05 -4.02 -1.11
C ALA A 144 -13.71 -3.02 -2.07
N THR A 145 -14.71 -2.30 -1.57
CA THR A 145 -15.31 -1.17 -2.29
C THR A 145 -14.55 0.12 -1.96
N LEU A 146 -13.79 0.62 -2.93
CA LEU A 146 -13.04 1.88 -2.82
C LEU A 146 -13.56 2.89 -3.84
N ARG A 147 -13.29 4.19 -3.59
CA ARG A 147 -13.66 5.26 -4.54
C ARG A 147 -12.91 5.18 -5.87
N VAL A 148 -11.73 4.56 -5.85
CA VAL A 148 -10.91 4.28 -7.02
C VAL A 148 -10.81 2.75 -7.11
N PRO A 149 -11.11 2.14 -8.28
CA PRO A 149 -11.09 0.68 -8.41
C PRO A 149 -9.67 0.13 -8.23
N LEU A 150 -9.57 -1.07 -7.67
CA LEU A 150 -8.34 -1.84 -7.63
C LEU A 150 -8.13 -2.49 -9.01
N LEU A 151 -6.92 -2.35 -9.55
CA LEU A 151 -6.52 -2.99 -10.79
C LEU A 151 -5.55 -4.12 -10.47
N VAL A 152 -5.67 -5.21 -11.22
CA VAL A 152 -4.87 -6.41 -11.05
C VAL A 152 -4.42 -6.84 -12.43
N ASP A 153 -3.11 -6.78 -12.65
CA ASP A 153 -2.48 -7.25 -13.87
C ASP A 153 -2.08 -8.73 -13.72
N ILE A 154 -2.05 -9.46 -14.83
CA ILE A 154 -1.63 -10.87 -14.86
C ILE A 154 -0.54 -11.04 -15.91
N GLY A 155 0.60 -11.57 -15.48
CA GLY A 155 1.57 -12.22 -16.35
C GLY A 155 1.56 -13.75 -16.18
N VAL A 156 2.05 -14.45 -17.19
CA VAL A 156 2.14 -15.91 -17.23
C VAL A 156 3.45 -16.26 -17.91
N GLY A 157 4.24 -17.13 -17.30
CA GLY A 157 5.56 -17.53 -17.80
C GLY A 157 5.98 -18.88 -17.22
N ALA A 158 7.06 -19.46 -17.76
CA ALA A 158 7.60 -20.73 -17.28
C ALA A 158 8.36 -20.58 -15.95
N ASN A 159 8.69 -19.34 -15.59
CA ASN A 159 9.34 -18.97 -14.33
C ASN A 159 8.83 -17.58 -13.90
N TRP A 160 9.23 -17.16 -12.70
CA TRP A 160 8.75 -15.90 -12.12
C TRP A 160 9.17 -14.66 -12.92
N ASP A 161 10.38 -14.64 -13.50
CA ASP A 161 10.89 -13.51 -14.30
C ASP A 161 10.08 -13.31 -15.59
N GLU A 162 9.63 -14.39 -16.22
CA GLU A 162 8.75 -14.33 -17.41
C GLU A 162 7.30 -13.96 -17.07
N ALA A 163 6.86 -14.23 -15.83
CA ALA A 163 5.49 -14.00 -15.39
C ALA A 163 5.29 -12.63 -14.72
N HIS A 164 6.38 -11.96 -14.32
CA HIS A 164 6.38 -10.63 -13.72
C HIS A 164 6.38 -9.53 -14.79
#